data_AF-A0A6P4FUH6-F1
#
_entry.id   AF-A0A6P4FUH6-F1
#
_cell.length_a   1.000
_cell.length_b   1.000
_cell.length_c   1.000
_cell.angle_alpha   90.00
_cell.angle_beta   90.00
_cell.angle_gamma   90.00
#
_symmetry.space_group_name_H-M   'P 1'
#
loop_
_entity.id
_entity.type
_entity.pdbx_description
1 polymer ?
#
loop_
_entity_poly.entity_id
_entity_poly.type
_entity_poly.pdbx_seq_one_letter_code
_entity_poly.pdbx_strand_id
1 'polypeptide(L)'
;MVCRMAHDLPHHNVALQWFAEGQTIALLPVNGHASSLVLTLPPADIQRLMHTEQDAFNAEIMERVGNRLGAMRLVSTRHAYPLKCVYAHRFAARRLALLGDAAVGMHPITAHGFNLGLRGAEVLAAEVETAFSHGQDIGSAAVLRRFEKNTAPPRCRSLPPRTESRRFIRMTPRPS
;
A
#
# COMPACT_ATOMS: atom_id res chain seq x y z
N MET A 1 10.44 2.66 -5.38
CA MET A 1 11.36 3.81 -5.56
C MET A 1 10.58 5.09 -5.28
N VAL A 2 11.25 6.09 -4.71
CA VAL A 2 10.71 7.42 -4.47
C VAL A 2 11.66 8.49 -5.00
N CYS A 3 11.11 9.57 -5.52
CA CYS A 3 11.84 10.77 -5.93
C CYS A 3 10.88 11.96 -6.05
N ARG A 4 11.42 13.17 -6.10
CA ARG A 4 10.66 14.40 -6.40
C ARG A 4 10.78 14.76 -7.88
N MET A 5 9.64 14.99 -8.50
CA MET A 5 9.53 15.46 -9.88
C MET A 5 8.92 16.85 -9.88
N ALA A 6 9.59 17.84 -10.48
CA ALA A 6 8.94 19.08 -10.85
C ALA A 6 8.17 18.89 -12.15
N HIS A 7 7.12 19.67 -12.35
CA HIS A 7 6.23 19.54 -13.51
C HIS A 7 5.66 20.89 -13.93
N ASP A 8 5.08 20.98 -15.13
CA ASP A 8 4.59 22.25 -15.65
C ASP A 8 3.17 22.58 -15.15
N LEU A 9 2.29 21.56 -15.14
CA LEU A 9 0.89 21.75 -14.80
C LEU A 9 0.64 21.60 -13.30
N PRO A 10 -0.20 22.44 -12.69
CA PRO A 10 -0.48 22.35 -11.26
C PRO A 10 -1.15 21.02 -10.91
N HIS A 11 -0.68 20.38 -9.84
CA HIS A 11 -1.33 19.19 -9.27
C HIS A 11 -2.59 19.54 -8.44
N HIS A 12 -2.93 20.82 -8.27
CA HIS A 12 -4.12 21.31 -7.55
C HIS A 12 -4.28 20.75 -6.11
N ASN A 13 -3.16 20.53 -5.41
CA ASN A 13 -3.13 19.82 -4.12
C ASN A 13 -3.87 18.47 -4.11
N VAL A 14 -3.94 17.79 -5.26
CA VAL A 14 -4.56 16.48 -5.40
C VAL A 14 -3.49 15.39 -5.38
N ALA A 15 -3.62 14.45 -4.45
CA ALA A 15 -2.88 13.19 -4.54
C ALA A 15 -3.54 12.26 -5.56
N LEU A 16 -2.72 11.71 -6.45
CA LEU A 16 -3.15 10.77 -7.47
C LEU A 16 -2.48 9.42 -7.23
N GLN A 17 -3.28 8.36 -7.21
CA GLN A 17 -2.79 6.99 -7.17
C GLN A 17 -3.57 6.12 -8.14
N TRP A 18 -2.86 5.26 -8.84
CA TRP A 18 -3.47 4.23 -9.69
C TRP A 18 -2.63 2.96 -9.72
N PHE A 19 -3.32 1.87 -10.03
CA PHE A 19 -2.76 0.53 -10.17
C PHE A 19 -2.84 0.14 -11.64
N ALA A 20 -1.71 -0.28 -12.18
CA ALA A 20 -1.61 -0.81 -13.54
C ALA A 20 -0.94 -2.19 -13.48
N GLU A 21 -1.02 -2.95 -14.56
CA GLU A 21 -0.38 -4.26 -14.63
C GLU A 21 1.12 -4.13 -14.37
N GLY A 22 1.62 -4.90 -13.39
CA GLY A 22 3.03 -4.89 -12.99
C GLY A 22 3.52 -3.63 -12.28
N GLN A 23 2.68 -2.61 -12.02
CA GLN A 23 3.14 -1.37 -11.41
C GLN A 23 2.11 -0.65 -10.53
N THR A 24 2.59 0.11 -9.56
CA THR A 24 1.77 1.07 -8.81
C THR A 24 2.46 2.41 -8.80
N ILE A 25 1.70 3.47 -9.06
CA ILE A 25 2.21 4.84 -9.10
C ILE A 25 1.37 5.70 -8.17
N ALA A 26 2.05 6.49 -7.36
CA ALA A 26 1.46 7.57 -6.57
C ALA A 26 2.22 8.88 -6.82
N LEU A 27 1.46 9.96 -6.99
CA LEU A 27 1.95 11.33 -7.06
C LEU A 27 1.35 12.09 -5.87
N LEU A 28 2.21 12.48 -4.94
CA LEU A 28 1.84 13.24 -3.76
C LEU A 28 2.23 14.71 -3.97
N PRO A 29 1.29 15.66 -3.89
CA PRO A 29 1.61 17.08 -4.06
C PRO A 29 2.59 17.54 -2.99
N VAL A 30 3.57 18.35 -3.40
CA VAL A 30 4.46 19.09 -2.49
C VAL A 30 4.40 20.57 -2.86
N ASN A 31 4.90 21.46 -2.01
CA ASN A 31 4.83 22.90 -2.29
C ASN A 31 5.45 23.25 -3.66
N GLY A 32 4.73 24.07 -4.43
CA GLY A 32 5.12 24.51 -5.78
C GLY A 32 4.65 23.55 -6.87
N HIS A 33 5.26 23.65 -8.05
CA HIS A 33 4.97 22.76 -9.18
C HIS A 33 5.81 21.48 -9.10
N ALA A 34 5.61 20.71 -8.04
CA ALA A 34 6.34 19.48 -7.82
C ALA A 34 5.50 18.42 -7.11
N SER A 35 5.85 17.15 -7.31
CA SER A 35 5.22 16.03 -6.62
C SER A 35 6.26 15.00 -6.19
N SER A 36 6.04 14.39 -5.03
CA SER A 36 6.74 13.18 -4.62
C SER A 36 6.15 12.00 -5.38
N LEU A 37 6.94 11.43 -6.29
CA LEU A 37 6.63 10.21 -7.01
C LEU A 37 6.95 9.02 -6.12
N VAL A 38 6.00 8.11 -5.99
CA VAL A 38 6.28 6.74 -5.54
C VAL A 38 5.94 5.77 -6.65
N LEU A 39 6.96 5.04 -7.10
CA LEU A 39 6.87 4.04 -8.15
C LEU A 39 7.23 2.67 -7.59
N THR A 40 6.28 1.74 -7.68
CA THR A 40 6.47 0.34 -7.33
C THR A 40 6.51 -0.49 -8.60
N LEU A 41 7.61 -1.23 -8.78
CA LEU A 41 7.86 -2.13 -9.90
C LEU A 41 8.60 -3.38 -9.39
N PRO A 42 8.70 -4.45 -10.20
CA PRO A 42 9.61 -5.55 -9.95
C PRO A 42 11.04 -5.07 -9.64
N PRO A 43 11.80 -5.80 -8.81
CA PRO A 43 13.14 -5.38 -8.41
C PRO A 43 14.08 -5.07 -9.59
N ALA A 44 14.04 -5.89 -10.65
CA ALA A 44 14.87 -5.70 -11.84
C ALA A 44 14.59 -4.36 -12.53
N ASP A 45 13.32 -3.97 -12.66
CA ASP A 45 12.91 -2.72 -13.30
C ASP A 45 13.27 -1.49 -12.46
N ILE A 46 13.12 -1.58 -11.13
CA ILE A 46 13.59 -0.52 -10.23
C ILE A 46 15.09 -0.34 -10.36
N GLN A 47 15.87 -1.43 -10.36
CA GLN A 47 17.32 -1.34 -10.52
C GLN A 47 17.70 -0.68 -11.85
N ARG A 48 17.06 -1.07 -12.95
CA ARG A 48 17.26 -0.40 -14.25
C ARG A 48 17.00 1.11 -14.15
N LEU A 49 15.84 1.50 -13.60
CA LEU A 49 15.44 2.91 -13.45
C LEU A 49 16.37 3.73 -12.55
N MET A 50 17.02 3.10 -11.56
CA MET A 50 18.00 3.77 -10.70
C MET A 50 19.28 4.13 -11.46
N HIS A 51 19.60 3.41 -12.53
CA HIS A 51 20.80 3.60 -13.35
C HIS A 51 20.55 4.30 -14.69
N THR A 52 19.30 4.47 -15.10
CA THR A 52 18.94 5.24 -16.30
C THR A 52 19.46 6.68 -16.23
N GLU A 53 19.89 7.23 -17.37
CA GLU A 53 20.22 8.65 -17.52
C GLU A 53 18.98 9.52 -17.21
N GLN A 54 19.18 10.76 -16.74
CA GLN A 54 18.10 11.58 -16.21
C GLN A 54 17.02 11.91 -17.24
N ASP A 55 17.38 12.18 -18.51
CA ASP A 55 16.40 12.56 -19.53
C ASP A 55 15.57 11.36 -19.97
N ALA A 56 16.22 10.19 -20.11
CA ALA A 56 15.51 8.94 -20.36
C ALA A 56 14.60 8.54 -19.18
N PHE A 57 15.04 8.79 -17.94
CA PHE A 57 14.20 8.61 -16.75
C PHE A 57 12.97 9.52 -16.77
N ASN A 58 13.16 10.81 -17.06
CA ASN A 58 12.07 11.79 -17.15
C ASN A 58 11.03 11.36 -18.19
N ALA A 59 11.49 10.97 -19.39
CA ALA A 59 10.63 10.48 -20.46
C ALA A 59 9.82 9.25 -20.03
N GLU A 60 10.47 8.27 -19.42
CA GLU A 60 9.80 7.05 -18.95
C GLU A 60 8.77 7.34 -17.85
N ILE A 61 9.08 8.23 -16.90
CA ILE A 61 8.10 8.63 -15.88
C ILE A 61 6.92 9.36 -16.50
N MET A 62 7.14 10.29 -17.45
CA MET A 62 6.07 11.00 -18.15
C MET A 62 5.10 10.04 -18.86
N GLU A 63 5.63 9.02 -19.54
CA GLU A 63 4.83 7.98 -20.17
C GLU A 63 4.01 7.20 -19.14
N ARG A 64 4.65 6.75 -18.06
CA ARG A 64 4.00 6.00 -16.97
C ARG A 64 2.89 6.81 -16.29
N VAL A 65 3.05 8.13 -16.16
CA VAL A 65 2.02 9.02 -15.62
C VAL A 65 1.02 9.51 -16.65
N GLY A 66 1.14 9.10 -17.92
CA GLY A 66 0.25 9.47 -19.01
C GLY A 66 0.22 10.98 -19.30
N ASN A 67 1.36 11.67 -19.16
CA ASN A 67 1.53 13.10 -19.44
C ASN A 67 0.58 14.06 -18.70
N ARG A 68 -0.02 13.62 -17.58
CA ARG A 68 -1.08 14.36 -16.87
C ARG A 68 -0.64 15.68 -16.24
N LEU A 69 0.64 15.81 -15.91
CA LEU A 69 1.20 17.02 -15.29
C LEU A 69 2.10 17.81 -16.26
N GLY A 70 2.00 17.57 -17.56
CA GLY A 70 2.86 18.19 -18.57
C GLY A 70 4.28 17.63 -18.53
N ALA A 71 5.27 18.43 -18.91
CA ALA A 71 6.65 18.02 -18.84
C ALA A 71 7.05 17.78 -17.38
N MET A 72 7.79 16.71 -17.11
CA MET A 72 8.26 16.38 -15.78
C MET A 72 9.78 16.25 -15.74
N ARG A 73 10.41 16.78 -14.70
CA ARG A 73 11.85 16.74 -14.50
C ARG A 73 12.20 16.28 -13.09
N LEU A 74 13.15 15.37 -12.97
CA LEU A 74 13.73 14.95 -11.70
C LEU A 74 14.43 16.15 -11.03
N VAL A 75 14.08 16.42 -9.77
CA VAL A 75 14.67 17.53 -8.97
C VAL A 75 15.25 17.04 -7.64
N SER A 76 15.54 15.75 -7.54
CA SER A 76 16.09 15.11 -6.34
C SER A 76 16.83 13.84 -6.71
N THR A 77 17.51 13.25 -5.74
CA THR A 77 18.03 11.89 -5.86
C THR A 77 16.90 10.85 -5.93
N ARG A 78 17.17 9.75 -6.62
CA ARG A 78 16.29 8.58 -6.66
C ARG A 78 16.62 7.68 -5.48
N HIS A 79 15.60 7.19 -4.79
CA HIS A 79 15.77 6.25 -3.67
C HIS A 79 14.95 5.00 -3.87
N ALA A 80 15.59 3.84 -3.87
CA ALA A 80 14.93 2.55 -3.92
C ALA A 80 14.80 1.96 -2.51
N TYR A 81 13.58 1.61 -2.13
CA TYR A 81 13.28 0.89 -0.89
C TYR A 81 12.64 -0.45 -1.25
N PRO A 82 13.19 -1.58 -0.78
CA PRO A 82 12.57 -2.88 -1.02
C PRO A 82 11.25 -2.97 -0.26
N LEU A 83 10.16 -3.22 -0.97
CA LEU A 83 8.88 -3.52 -0.33
C LEU A 83 8.92 -4.94 0.20
N LYS A 84 9.33 -5.08 1.46
CA LYS A 84 9.17 -6.33 2.19
C LYS A 84 7.74 -6.41 2.68
N CYS A 85 6.95 -7.29 2.10
CA CYS A 85 5.68 -7.68 2.68
C CYS A 85 5.97 -8.68 3.80
N VAL A 86 5.90 -8.23 5.05
CA VAL A 86 6.08 -9.10 6.21
C VAL A 86 4.70 -9.53 6.67
N TYR A 87 4.34 -10.79 6.44
CA TYR A 87 3.17 -11.38 7.09
C TYR A 87 3.63 -12.08 8.36
N ALA A 88 2.92 -11.88 9.47
CA ALA A 88 3.09 -12.75 10.63
C ALA A 88 2.70 -14.17 10.24
N HIS A 89 3.59 -15.15 10.46
CA HIS A 89 3.31 -16.57 10.19
C HIS A 89 2.23 -17.16 11.12
N ARG A 90 1.92 -16.46 12.22
CA ARG A 90 0.86 -16.78 13.19
C ARG A 90 0.17 -15.48 13.57
N PHE A 91 -1.15 -15.44 13.50
CA PHE A 91 -1.96 -14.27 13.90
C PHE A 91 -2.46 -14.40 15.33
N ALA A 92 -2.28 -15.57 15.96
CA ALA A 92 -2.55 -15.77 17.37
C ALA A 92 -1.54 -16.74 18.02
N ALA A 93 -1.37 -16.59 19.34
CA ALA A 93 -0.64 -17.51 20.21
C ALA A 93 -1.41 -17.69 21.53
N ARG A 94 -0.88 -18.44 22.51
CA ARG A 94 -1.60 -18.70 23.77
C ARG A 94 -1.98 -17.38 24.45
N ARG A 95 -3.28 -17.05 24.50
CA ARG A 95 -3.84 -15.81 25.06
C ARG A 95 -3.32 -14.52 24.39
N LEU A 96 -2.93 -14.59 23.12
CA LEU A 96 -2.42 -13.46 22.34
C LEU A 96 -3.07 -13.45 20.95
N ALA A 97 -3.58 -12.30 20.52
CA ALA A 97 -4.04 -12.05 19.16
C ALA A 97 -3.26 -10.86 18.58
N LEU A 98 -2.81 -10.99 17.32
CA LEU A 98 -2.10 -9.95 16.59
C LEU A 98 -3.05 -9.27 15.59
N LEU A 99 -3.04 -7.94 15.59
CA LEU A 99 -3.91 -7.11 14.77
C LEU A 99 -3.10 -6.01 14.05
N GLY A 100 -3.60 -5.56 12.90
CA GLY A 100 -3.06 -4.41 12.17
C GLY A 100 -1.59 -4.59 11.77
N ASP A 101 -0.80 -3.53 11.95
CA ASP A 101 0.62 -3.49 11.57
C ASP A 101 1.50 -4.50 12.35
N ALA A 102 1.02 -4.99 13.50
CA ALA A 102 1.67 -6.08 14.24
C ALA A 102 1.49 -7.46 13.59
N ALA A 103 0.51 -7.60 12.69
CA ALA A 103 0.21 -8.83 11.95
C ALA A 103 0.66 -8.74 10.48
N VAL A 104 0.77 -7.53 9.92
CA VAL A 104 1.18 -7.28 8.53
C VAL A 104 2.06 -6.02 8.45
N GLY A 105 3.35 -6.20 8.20
CA GLY A 105 4.24 -5.13 7.76
C GLY A 105 4.05 -4.87 6.28
N MET A 106 3.19 -3.92 5.90
CA MET A 106 3.02 -3.46 4.53
C MET A 106 3.26 -1.93 4.47
N HIS A 107 4.22 -1.48 3.64
CA HIS A 107 4.54 -0.06 3.41
C HIS A 107 3.30 0.70 2.84
N PRO A 108 3.24 2.04 2.88
CA PRO A 108 2.23 2.89 3.48
C PRO A 108 1.38 3.54 2.37
N ILE A 109 1.22 2.87 1.23
CA ILE A 109 0.53 3.41 0.04
C ILE A 109 -0.80 2.70 -0.19
N THR A 110 -1.23 1.89 0.77
CA THR A 110 -2.62 1.45 0.80
C THR A 110 -3.06 1.52 2.25
N ALA A 111 -4.25 2.06 2.51
CA ALA A 111 -4.95 1.90 3.78
C ALA A 111 -5.30 0.42 4.08
N HIS A 112 -4.59 -0.54 3.49
CA HIS A 112 -4.81 -1.97 3.60
C HIS A 112 -4.37 -2.50 4.96
N GLY A 113 -3.29 -1.97 5.54
CA GLY A 113 -2.89 -2.29 6.93
C GLY A 113 -3.94 -1.81 7.95
N PHE A 114 -4.45 -0.58 7.75
CA PHE A 114 -5.53 -0.03 8.57
C PHE A 114 -6.86 -0.80 8.40
N ASN A 115 -7.30 -1.06 7.16
CA ASN A 115 -8.53 -1.80 6.89
C ASN A 115 -8.43 -3.26 7.36
N LEU A 116 -7.25 -3.88 7.25
CA LEU A 116 -7.02 -5.21 7.79
C LEU A 116 -7.01 -5.20 9.33
N GLY A 117 -6.47 -4.14 9.94
CA GLY A 117 -6.55 -3.90 11.38
C GLY A 117 -7.99 -3.74 11.87
N LEU A 118 -8.80 -2.93 11.20
CA LEU A 118 -10.23 -2.74 11.52
C LEU A 118 -11.01 -4.05 11.37
N ARG A 119 -10.84 -4.75 10.25
CA ARG A 119 -11.48 -6.05 10.02
C ARG A 119 -11.05 -7.09 11.05
N GLY A 120 -9.77 -7.09 11.42
CA GLY A 120 -9.26 -7.95 12.49
C GLY A 120 -9.90 -7.63 13.83
N ALA A 121 -10.08 -6.34 14.16
CA ALA A 121 -10.74 -5.92 15.40
C ALA A 121 -12.22 -6.34 15.44
N GLU A 122 -12.96 -6.18 14.33
CA GLU A 122 -14.35 -6.65 14.22
C GLU A 122 -14.47 -8.16 14.41
N VAL A 123 -13.61 -8.95 13.75
CA VAL A 123 -13.62 -10.41 13.87
C VAL A 123 -13.23 -10.85 15.28
N LEU A 124 -12.24 -10.20 15.91
CA LEU A 124 -11.84 -10.52 17.28
C LEU A 124 -12.97 -10.21 18.26
N ALA A 125 -13.62 -9.06 18.12
CA ALA A 125 -14.75 -8.66 18.97
C ALA A 125 -15.88 -9.70 18.89
N ALA A 126 -16.27 -10.12 17.68
CA ALA A 126 -17.32 -11.11 17.49
C ALA A 126 -16.98 -12.48 18.13
N GLU A 127 -15.72 -12.94 18.00
CA GLU A 127 -15.28 -14.20 18.61
C GLU A 127 -15.21 -14.12 20.14
N VAL A 128 -14.80 -12.97 20.69
CA VAL A 128 -14.78 -12.71 22.14
C VAL A 128 -16.19 -12.64 22.71
N GLU A 129 -17.12 -11.93 22.06
CA GLU A 129 -18.52 -11.86 22.47
C GLU A 129 -19.18 -13.24 22.45
N THR A 130 -18.91 -14.03 21.41
CA THR A 130 -19.40 -15.41 21.30
C THR A 130 -18.82 -16.30 22.40
N ALA A 131 -17.52 -16.18 22.70
CA ALA A 131 -16.91 -16.95 23.77
C ALA A 131 -17.51 -16.57 25.14
N PHE A 132 -17.68 -15.28 25.39
CA PHE A 132 -18.25 -14.75 26.63
C PHE A 132 -19.70 -15.21 26.85
N SER A 133 -20.54 -15.14 25.82
CA SER A 133 -21.95 -15.56 25.91
C SER A 133 -22.13 -17.06 26.18
N HIS A 134 -21.15 -17.89 25.78
CA HIS A 134 -21.13 -19.33 26.04
C HIS A 134 -20.34 -19.71 27.30
N GLY A 135 -19.88 -18.74 28.12
CA GLY A 135 -19.07 -18.99 29.31
C GLY A 135 -17.70 -19.61 29.01
N GLN A 136 -17.19 -19.47 27.79
CA GLN A 136 -15.89 -19.98 27.36
C GLN A 136 -14.77 -19.00 27.73
N ASP A 137 -13.57 -19.53 28.02
CA ASP A 137 -12.38 -18.68 28.17
C ASP A 137 -12.07 -18.00 26.82
N ILE A 138 -12.17 -16.66 26.81
CA ILE A 138 -11.89 -15.80 25.66
C ILE A 138 -10.44 -15.94 25.16
N GLY A 139 -9.51 -16.35 26.05
CA GLY A 139 -8.11 -16.61 25.72
C GLY A 139 -7.83 -18.05 25.27
N SER A 140 -8.87 -18.90 25.16
CA SER A 140 -8.70 -20.31 24.81
C SER A 140 -8.18 -20.49 23.39
N ALA A 141 -7.42 -21.56 23.18
CA ALA A 141 -6.89 -21.90 21.86
C ALA A 141 -8.00 -22.18 20.82
N ALA A 142 -9.21 -22.51 21.24
CA ALA A 142 -10.34 -22.70 20.33
C ALA A 142 -10.83 -21.36 19.76
N VAL A 143 -11.04 -20.35 20.62
CA VAL A 143 -11.45 -18.99 20.24
C VAL A 143 -10.39 -18.34 19.36
N LEU A 144 -9.12 -18.42 19.75
CA LEU A 144 -8.02 -17.80 19.00
C LEU A 144 -7.75 -18.47 17.65
N ARG A 145 -8.03 -19.78 17.49
CA ARG A 145 -7.98 -20.46 16.19
C ARG A 145 -9.11 -20.06 15.26
N ARG A 146 -10.31 -19.80 15.79
CA ARG A 146 -11.45 -19.28 15.01
C ARG A 146 -11.14 -17.86 14.50
N PHE A 147 -10.64 -17.00 15.39
CA PHE A 147 -10.11 -15.70 15.03
C PHE A 147 -9.04 -15.79 13.92
N GLU A 148 -7.99 -16.59 14.10
CA GLU A 148 -6.91 -16.74 13.10
C GLU A 148 -7.45 -17.23 11.75
N LYS A 149 -8.38 -18.18 11.74
CA LYS A 149 -9.02 -18.69 10.50
C LYS A 149 -9.84 -17.61 9.79
N ASN A 150 -10.53 -16.76 10.54
CA ASN A 150 -11.45 -15.75 10.01
C ASN A 150 -10.75 -14.42 9.65
N THR A 151 -9.56 -14.18 10.21
CA THR A 151 -8.74 -12.98 9.97
C THR A 151 -7.61 -13.22 8.97
N ALA A 152 -7.06 -14.44 8.87
CA ALA A 152 -5.99 -14.73 7.94
C ALA A 152 -6.43 -14.47 6.48
N PRO A 153 -5.70 -13.63 5.72
CA PRO A 153 -5.96 -13.50 4.30
C PRO A 153 -5.78 -14.88 3.62
N PRO A 154 -6.48 -15.17 2.52
CA PRO A 154 -6.21 -16.38 1.75
C PRO A 154 -4.70 -16.42 1.46
N ARG A 155 -4.05 -17.58 1.73
CA ARG A 155 -2.62 -17.77 1.43
C ARG A 155 -2.35 -17.20 0.05
N CYS A 156 -1.27 -16.42 -0.09
CA CYS A 156 -0.87 -15.80 -1.35
C CYS A 156 -0.62 -16.88 -2.42
N ARG A 157 -1.69 -17.39 -3.04
CA ARG A 157 -1.68 -17.74 -4.44
C ARG A 157 -1.66 -16.41 -5.16
N SER A 158 -0.68 -16.26 -6.04
CA SER A 158 -0.62 -15.22 -7.07
C SER A 158 -2.02 -14.68 -7.35
N LEU A 159 -2.25 -13.42 -6.99
CA LEU A 159 -3.48 -12.72 -7.37
C LEU A 159 -3.66 -12.95 -8.88
N PRO A 160 -4.79 -13.54 -9.33
CA PRO A 160 -5.04 -13.60 -10.76
C PRO A 160 -5.04 -12.17 -11.30
N PRO A 161 -4.52 -11.94 -12.53
CA PRO A 161 -4.52 -10.62 -13.12
C PRO A 161 -5.95 -10.10 -13.13
N ARG A 162 -6.22 -9.08 -12.31
CA ARG A 162 -7.50 -8.38 -12.37
C ARG A 162 -7.50 -7.62 -13.68
N THR A 163 -8.34 -8.10 -14.60
CA THR A 163 -8.75 -7.40 -15.80
C THR A 163 -9.12 -5.95 -15.46
N GLU A 164 -8.59 -5.06 -16.30
CA GLU A 164 -8.70 -3.60 -16.31
C GLU A 164 -9.71 -2.99 -15.35
N SER A 165 -9.21 -2.48 -14.22
CA SER A 165 -9.91 -1.44 -13.48
C SER A 165 -8.90 -0.40 -13.02
N ARG A 166 -8.77 0.67 -13.81
CA ARG A 166 -8.06 1.89 -13.40
C ARG A 166 -8.86 2.54 -12.26
N ARG A 167 -8.72 2.04 -11.03
CA ARG A 167 -9.30 2.70 -9.85
C ARG A 167 -8.41 3.87 -9.47
N PHE A 168 -8.89 5.07 -9.78
CA PHE A 168 -8.30 6.31 -9.33
C PHE A 168 -8.80 6.61 -7.93
N ILE A 169 -7.88 6.73 -6.97
CA ILE A 169 -8.20 7.25 -5.65
C ILE A 169 -7.74 8.70 -5.64
N ARG A 170 -8.69 9.63 -5.67
CA ARG A 170 -8.43 11.06 -5.52
C ARG A 170 -8.55 11.41 -4.04
N MET A 171 -7.42 11.68 -3.39
CA MET A 171 -7.41 12.17 -2.02
C MET A 171 -7.18 13.67 -2.07
N THR A 172 -8.21 14.45 -1.74
CA THR A 172 -8.09 15.89 -1.48
C THR A 172 -7.86 16.11 0.00
N PRO A 173 -6.89 16.92 0.43
CA PRO A 173 -6.82 17.37 1.81
C PRO A 173 -8.14 18.08 2.17
N ARG A 174 -8.67 17.84 3.37
CA ARG A 174 -9.81 18.62 3.86
C ARG A 174 -9.38 20.09 3.96
N PRO A 175 -10.23 21.05 3.55
CA PRO A 175 -9.96 22.44 3.87
C PRO A 175 -9.86 22.59 5.39
N SER A 176 -8.85 23.32 5.84
CA SER A 176 -8.62 23.73 7.23
C SER A 176 -9.72 24.66 7.72
#